data_AF-A0A371X7J6-F1
#
_entry.id   AF-A0A371X7J6-F1
#
_cell.length_a   1.000
_cell.length_b   1.000
_cell.length_c   1.000
_cell.angle_alpha   90.00
_cell.angle_beta   90.00
_cell.angle_gamma   90.00
#
_symmetry.space_group_name_H-M   'P 1'
#
loop_
_entity.id
_entity.type
_entity.pdbx_description
1 polymer ?
#
loop_
_entity_poly.entity_id
_entity_poly.type
_entity_poly.pdbx_seq_one_letter_code
_entity_poly.pdbx_strand_id
1 'polypeptide(L)' 'MYLDEKNEWQPPERPERRQMTPREQKVIGWLIGANIVLLFVAPIGGATVIGALIHWWSA' A
#
# COMPACT_ATOMS: atom_id res chain seq x y z
N MET A 1 -19.95 16.12 -52.32
CA MET A 1 -19.70 16.75 -51.00
C MET A 1 -18.75 15.82 -50.28
N TYR A 2 -17.49 16.22 -50.15
CA TYR A 2 -16.49 15.40 -49.45
C TYR A 2 -16.84 15.41 -47.96
N LEU A 3 -17.20 14.25 -47.42
CA LEU A 3 -17.22 14.02 -45.98
C LEU A 3 -15.75 13.93 -45.55
N ASP A 4 -15.17 15.09 -45.26
CA ASP A 4 -14.01 15.20 -44.38
C ASP A 4 -14.50 14.86 -42.97
N GLU A 5 -14.80 13.57 -42.77
CA GLU A 5 -15.19 13.03 -41.49
C GLU A 5 -13.91 12.97 -40.68
N LYS A 6 -13.59 14.12 -40.08
CA LYS A 6 -12.44 14.27 -39.23
C LYS A 6 -12.54 13.19 -38.17
N ASN A 7 -11.69 12.18 -38.31
CA ASN A 7 -11.43 11.16 -37.33
C ASN A 7 -10.64 11.81 -36.18
N GLU A 8 -11.27 12.77 -35.50
CA GLU A 8 -10.74 13.44 -34.33
C GLU A 8 -10.79 12.40 -33.21
N TRP A 9 -9.67 11.70 -33.02
CA TRP A 9 -9.47 10.84 -31.87
C TRP A 9 -9.73 11.67 -30.60
N GLN A 10 -10.81 11.34 -29.89
CA GLN A 10 -11.09 11.91 -28.58
C GLN A 10 -10.31 11.11 -27.54
N PRO A 11 -9.40 11.73 -26.77
CA PRO A 11 -8.73 11.04 -25.69
C PRO A 11 -9.78 10.49 -24.72
N PRO A 12 -9.63 9.25 -24.24
CA PRO A 12 -10.54 8.70 -23.24
C PRO A 12 -10.59 9.63 -22.04
N GLU A 13 -11.80 9.87 -21.52
CA GLU A 13 -12.01 10.69 -20.33
C GLU A 13 -11.07 10.21 -19.22
N ARG A 14 -10.25 11.13 -18.69
CA ARG A 14 -9.35 10.80 -17.60
C ARG A 14 -10.24 10.44 -16.41
N PRO A 15 -10.08 9.24 -15.82
CA PRO A 15 -10.86 8.88 -14.64
C PRO A 15 -10.65 9.97 -13.59
N GLU A 16 -11.74 10.50 -13.06
CA GLU A 16 -11.68 11.52 -12.02
C GLU A 16 -10.83 10.98 -10.86
N ARG A 17 -9.78 11.72 -10.50
CA ARG A 17 -8.96 11.34 -9.34
C ARG A 17 -9.83 11.47 -8.12
N ARG A 18 -10.22 10.32 -7.55
CA ARG A 18 -10.99 10.26 -6.32
C ARG A 18 -10.20 10.94 -5.22
N GLN A 19 -10.72 12.05 -4.72
CA GLN A 19 -10.09 12.76 -3.61
C GLN A 19 -10.27 11.94 -2.34
N MET A 20 -9.18 11.72 -1.60
CA MET A 20 -9.24 10.96 -0.35
C MET A 20 -10.10 11.69 0.67
N THR A 21 -11.11 10.99 1.17
CA THR A 21 -11.94 11.46 2.27
C THR A 21 -11.10 11.59 3.55
N PRO A 22 -11.47 12.46 4.50
CA PRO A 22 -10.74 12.61 5.77
C PRO A 22 -10.58 11.30 6.56
N ARG A 23 -11.55 10.37 6.40
CA ARG A 23 -11.51 9.05 7.03
C ARG A 23 -10.43 8.17 6.41
N GLU A 24 -10.31 8.14 5.09
CA GLU A 24 -9.28 7.37 4.38
C GLU A 24 -7.88 7.88 4.72
N GLN A 25 -7.70 9.20 4.79
CA GLN A 25 -6.41 9.79 5.20
C GLN A 25 -6.02 9.37 6.63
N LYS A 26 -6.99 9.34 7.56
CA LYS A 26 -6.75 8.88 8.93
C LYS A 26 -6.37 7.40 8.99
N VAL A 27 -7.07 6.55 8.23
CA VAL A 27 -6.76 5.10 8.16
C VAL A 27 -5.37 4.88 7.58
N ILE A 28 -5.02 5.57 6.50
CA ILE A 28 -3.70 5.47 5.87
C ILE A 28 -2.61 5.95 6.83
N GLY A 29 -2.81 7.07 7.52
CA GLY A 29 -1.88 7.55 8.55
C GLY A 29 -1.66 6.52 9.66
N TRP A 30 -2.73 5.84 10.08
CA TRP A 30 -2.64 4.76 11.06
C TRP A 30 -1.87 3.55 10.53
N LEU A 31 -2.11 3.13 9.27
CA LEU A 31 -1.38 2.04 8.63
C LEU A 31 0.12 2.32 8.53
N ILE A 32 0.48 3.54 8.14
CA ILE A 32 1.87 3.97 8.04
C ILE A 32 2.51 3.93 9.43
N GLY A 33 1.86 4.53 10.43
CA GLY A 33 2.34 4.53 11.82
C GLY A 33 2.52 3.11 12.37
N ALA A 34 1.54 2.23 12.14
CA ALA A 34 1.60 0.83 12.56
C ALA A 34 2.76 0.08 11.89
N ASN A 35 3.01 0.30 10.60
CA ASN A 35 4.15 -0.33 9.90
C ASN A 35 5.49 0.16 10.44
N ILE A 36 5.62 1.45 10.76
CA ILE A 36 6.83 2.00 11.37
C ILE A 36 7.08 1.35 12.74
N VAL A 37 6.04 1.23 13.58
CA VAL A 37 6.15 0.53 14.87
C VAL A 37 6.52 -0.94 14.67
N LEU A 38 5.87 -1.61 13.72
CA LEU A 38 6.12 -3.02 13.42
C LEU A 38 7.56 -3.26 12.97
N LEU A 39 8.21 -2.29 12.31
CA LEU A 39 9.62 -2.38 11.93
C LEU A 39 10.55 -2.60 13.13
N PHE A 40 10.17 -2.16 14.32
CA PHE A 40 10.94 -2.38 15.56
C PHE A 40 10.46 -3.60 16.34
N VAL A 41 9.14 -3.84 16.36
CA VAL A 41 8.54 -4.98 17.06
C VAL A 41 8.92 -6.30 16.38
N ALA A 42 8.95 -6.34 15.04
CA ALA A 42 9.24 -7.55 14.29
C ALA A 42 10.66 -8.10 14.52
N PRO A 43 11.74 -7.28 14.58
CA PRO A 43 13.05 -7.75 15.02
C PRO A 43 13.07 -8.32 16.44
N ILE A 44 12.36 -7.69 17.39
CA ILE A 44 12.32 -8.15 18.79
C ILE A 44 11.59 -9.48 18.90
N GLY A 45 10.38 -9.56 18.32
CA GLY A 45 9.59 -10.79 18.31
C GLY A 45 10.24 -11.89 17.47
N GLY A 46 10.80 -11.53 16.31
CA GLY A 46 11.49 -12.44 15.40
C GLY A 46 12.74 -13.04 16.03
N ALA A 47 13.60 -12.23 16.66
CA ALA A 47 14.77 -12.72 17.39
C ALA A 47 14.36 -13.67 18.53
N THR A 48 13.24 -13.38 19.20
CA THR A 48 12.70 -14.24 20.26
C THR A 48 12.25 -15.60 19.72
N VAL A 49 11.44 -15.61 18.65
CA VAL A 49 10.94 -16.84 18.02
C VAL A 49 12.09 -17.66 17.44
N ILE A 50 13.02 -17.01 16.73
CA ILE A 50 14.21 -17.67 16.17
C ILE A 50 15.08 -18.23 17.29
N GLY A 51 15.31 -17.47 18.36
CA GLY A 51 16.06 -17.93 19.53
C GLY A 51 15.42 -19.14 20.19
N ALA A 52 14.09 -19.13 20.36
CA ALA A 52 13.35 -20.27 20.90
C ALA A 52 13.46 -21.52 20.00
N LEU A 53 13.38 -21.35 18.69
CA LEU A 53 13.53 -22.44 17.72
C LEU A 53 14.94 -23.03 17.72
N ILE A 54 15.98 -22.18 17.76
CA ILE A 54 17.37 -22.62 17.85
C ILE A 54 17.57 -23.40 19.15
N HIS A 55 17.10 -22.84 20.27
CA HIS A 55 17.21 -23.50 21.57
C HIS A 55 16.52 -24.86 21.59
N TRP A 56 15.30 -24.94 21.03
CA TRP A 56 14.56 -26.20 20.90
C TRP A 56 15.29 -27.26 20.08
N TRP A 57 15.99 -26.86 19.02
CA TRP A 57 16.77 -27.79 18.19
C TRP A 57 18.06 -28.27 18.88
N SER A 58 18.63 -27.45 19.77
CA SER A 58 19.86 -27.75 20.49
C SER A 58 19.67 -28.45 21.84
N ALA A 59 18.43 -28.52 22.33
CA ALA A 59 18.04 -29.15 23.60
C ALA A 59 17.66 -30.62 23.38
#